data_AF-A0A946B1C3-F1
#
_entry.id   AF-A0A946B1C3-F1
#
_cell.length_a   1.000
_cell.length_b   1.000
_cell.length_c   1.000
_cell.angle_alpha   90.00
_cell.angle_beta   90.00
_cell.angle_gamma   90.00
#
_symmetry.space_group_name_H-M   'P 1'
#
loop_
_entity.id
_entity.type
_entity.pdbx_description
1 polymer ?
#
loop_
_entity_poly.entity_id
_entity_poly.type
_entity_poly.pdbx_seq_one_letter_code
_entity_poly.pdbx_strand_id
1 'polypeptide(L)'
;MAKFKQFPPRPPLVARKRSSRVALIAMGVSVSALALTGCEEKVDALQYSSAEACIVGGELSEADCQAGFAAAQKDHARVAPKYQSRQDCEAEHGAAACQQPAQQQQASSGGGLWMPLMIGYMMGRAMSGPVAAQPLYRSSSAGKVRTASGAKWDAKAGPVSVPKSAAARPSAGKVVSRSGFGRTGGRRSGGRSFGG
;
A
#
# COMPACT_ATOMS: atom_id res chain seq x y z
N MET A 1 -9.14 5.48 67.97
CA MET A 1 -9.79 4.33 68.62
C MET A 1 -10.78 3.75 67.61
N ALA A 2 -10.66 2.46 67.25
CA ALA A 2 -11.53 1.36 67.72
C ALA A 2 -13.04 1.64 67.44
N LYS A 3 -13.74 1.05 66.44
CA LYS A 3 -13.83 -0.33 65.89
C LYS A 3 -14.88 -1.21 66.60
N PHE A 4 -16.12 -1.13 66.09
CA PHE A 4 -17.20 -2.12 66.24
C PHE A 4 -17.55 -2.61 64.81
N LYS A 5 -17.70 -3.90 64.43
CA LYS A 5 -18.20 -5.15 65.08
C LYS A 5 -19.69 -5.06 65.49
N GLN A 6 -20.60 -5.99 65.17
CA GLN A 6 -20.47 -7.33 64.58
C GLN A 6 -21.74 -7.73 63.76
N PHE A 7 -21.65 -8.82 63.00
CA PHE A 7 -22.62 -9.46 62.09
C PHE A 7 -23.99 -9.92 62.68
N PRO A 8 -24.98 -10.32 61.83
CA PRO A 8 -26.37 -10.65 62.20
C PRO A 8 -26.75 -12.16 62.15
N PRO A 9 -27.97 -12.52 62.61
CA PRO A 9 -28.79 -13.65 62.11
C PRO A 9 -29.98 -13.14 61.24
N ARG A 10 -30.43 -13.73 60.12
CA ARG A 10 -30.65 -15.14 59.66
C ARG A 10 -31.89 -15.83 60.29
N PRO A 11 -32.50 -16.84 59.62
CA PRO A 11 -32.79 -17.08 58.19
C PRO A 11 -34.30 -17.52 58.07
N PRO A 12 -34.80 -18.48 57.23
CA PRO A 12 -34.39 -19.10 55.93
C PRO A 12 -35.42 -18.72 54.82
N LEU A 13 -35.80 -19.42 53.73
CA LEU A 13 -35.61 -20.74 53.04
C LEU A 13 -35.52 -20.48 51.50
N VAL A 14 -34.91 -21.23 50.58
CA VAL A 14 -34.25 -22.57 50.51
C VAL A 14 -35.17 -23.81 50.29
N ALA A 15 -35.09 -24.60 49.20
CA ALA A 15 -35.02 -24.35 47.73
C ALA A 15 -35.02 -25.68 46.92
N ARG A 16 -35.65 -25.75 45.73
CA ARG A 16 -35.50 -26.84 44.72
C ARG A 16 -35.63 -26.26 43.29
N LYS A 17 -34.75 -26.44 42.29
CA LYS A 17 -33.51 -27.22 42.04
C LYS A 17 -33.65 -28.71 41.64
N ARG A 18 -32.83 -29.10 40.63
CA ARG A 18 -32.62 -30.41 39.91
C ARG A 18 -33.30 -30.46 38.53
N SER A 19 -32.79 -31.15 37.48
CA SER A 19 -31.46 -31.76 37.21
C SER A 19 -31.34 -32.20 35.73
N SER A 20 -30.21 -32.68 35.16
CA SER A 20 -28.83 -32.11 35.01
C SER A 20 -27.79 -33.21 34.68
N ARG A 21 -27.14 -33.26 33.48
CA ARG A 21 -25.96 -34.12 33.17
C ARG A 21 -25.25 -33.76 31.83
N VAL A 22 -23.93 -33.49 31.92
CA VAL A 22 -22.76 -34.03 31.17
C VAL A 22 -22.79 -34.26 29.64
N ALA A 23 -21.62 -34.00 29.01
CA ALA A 23 -21.17 -34.26 27.61
C ALA A 23 -21.61 -33.21 26.56
N LEU A 24 -20.79 -32.84 25.56
CA LEU A 24 -19.56 -33.44 24.99
C LEU A 24 -18.39 -32.43 24.86
N ILE A 25 -17.16 -32.95 24.70
CA ILE A 25 -16.01 -32.20 24.20
C ILE A 25 -16.15 -32.06 22.68
N ALA A 26 -16.09 -30.82 22.16
CA ALA A 26 -16.01 -30.54 20.73
C ALA A 26 -14.72 -29.75 20.46
N MET A 27 -13.80 -30.34 19.69
CA MET A 27 -12.58 -29.66 19.24
C MET A 27 -12.89 -28.73 18.06
N GLY A 28 -12.19 -27.60 17.98
CA GLY A 28 -11.87 -26.95 16.71
C GLY A 28 -13.03 -26.32 15.93
N VAL A 29 -13.34 -25.06 16.24
CA VAL A 29 -13.38 -24.04 15.19
C VAL A 29 -12.42 -22.92 15.58
N SER A 30 -11.30 -22.85 14.88
CA SER A 30 -10.36 -21.74 14.99
C SER A 30 -10.98 -20.49 14.35
N VAL A 31 -11.75 -19.73 15.12
CA VAL A 31 -12.18 -18.37 14.75
C VAL A 31 -10.98 -17.42 14.90
N SER A 32 -9.96 -17.66 14.09
CA SER A 32 -8.83 -16.75 13.84
C SER A 32 -9.35 -15.59 13.00
N ALA A 33 -10.21 -14.75 13.61
CA ALA A 33 -10.91 -13.64 12.97
C ALA A 33 -9.96 -12.48 12.64
N LEU A 34 -9.11 -12.72 11.63
CA LEU A 34 -8.39 -11.75 10.81
C LEU A 34 -8.05 -10.43 11.51
N ALA A 35 -7.27 -10.50 12.59
CA ALA A 35 -6.49 -9.38 13.12
C ALA A 35 -5.31 -9.04 12.18
N LEU A 36 -5.58 -8.98 10.88
CA LEU A 36 -4.71 -8.49 9.80
C LEU A 36 -4.76 -6.95 9.77
N THR A 37 -4.73 -6.32 10.96
CA THR A 37 -4.08 -5.04 11.14
C THR A 37 -2.59 -5.25 10.90
N GLY A 38 -2.23 -5.42 9.63
CA GLY A 38 -0.86 -5.67 9.23
C GLY A 38 -0.02 -4.46 9.58
N CYS A 39 0.77 -4.59 10.66
CA CYS A 39 1.91 -3.72 10.91
C CYS A 39 2.94 -3.99 9.82
N GLU A 40 2.70 -3.41 8.64
CA GLU A 40 3.68 -3.37 7.57
C GLU A 40 4.92 -2.67 8.11
N GLU A 41 6.02 -3.41 8.24
CA GLU A 41 7.29 -2.85 8.70
C GLU A 41 7.63 -1.61 7.90
N LYS A 42 7.97 -0.53 8.60
CA LYS A 42 8.64 0.60 7.99
C LYS A 42 10.14 0.34 7.99
N VAL A 43 10.78 0.80 6.93
CA VAL A 43 12.22 0.80 6.77
C VAL A 43 12.67 2.20 6.39
N ASP A 44 13.80 2.62 6.91
CA ASP A 44 14.31 3.95 6.62
C ASP A 44 15.06 3.96 5.28
N ALA A 45 14.80 5.01 4.52
CA ALA A 45 15.37 5.26 3.20
C ALA A 45 15.59 6.77 3.04
N LEU A 46 16.30 7.15 1.98
CA LEU A 46 16.58 8.53 1.62
C LEU A 46 15.78 8.88 0.36
N GLN A 47 15.10 10.02 0.37
CA GLN A 47 14.30 10.54 -0.75
C GLN A 47 14.87 11.87 -1.24
N TYR A 48 15.01 12.02 -2.56
CA TYR A 48 15.47 13.26 -3.18
C TYR A 48 14.75 13.52 -4.51
N SER A 49 14.61 14.79 -4.88
CA SER A 49 14.05 15.21 -6.17
C SER A 49 15.02 15.00 -7.34
N SER A 50 16.32 15.06 -7.08
CA SER A 50 17.39 14.95 -8.08
C SER A 50 18.73 14.60 -7.40
N ALA A 51 19.77 14.30 -8.20
CA ALA A 51 21.10 13.98 -7.67
C ALA A 51 21.70 15.16 -6.87
N GLU A 52 21.45 16.40 -7.30
CA GLU A 52 21.95 17.61 -6.64
C GLU A 52 21.31 17.79 -5.26
N ALA A 53 20.01 17.49 -5.13
CA ALA A 53 19.32 17.48 -3.85
C ALA A 53 19.82 16.37 -2.89
N CYS A 54 20.36 15.27 -3.44
CA CYS A 54 21.04 14.22 -2.67
C CYS A 54 22.43 14.67 -2.21
N ILE A 55 23.22 15.30 -3.09
CA ILE A 55 24.55 15.84 -2.78
C ILE A 55 24.46 16.92 -1.69
N VAL A 56 23.53 17.88 -1.83
CA VAL A 56 23.25 18.90 -0.81
C VAL A 56 22.67 18.29 0.48
N GLY A 57 22.06 17.10 0.40
CA GLY A 57 21.57 16.34 1.55
C GLY A 57 22.67 15.71 2.40
N GLY A 58 23.88 15.48 1.87
CA GLY A 58 25.07 15.06 2.64
C GLY A 58 25.07 13.62 3.20
N GLU A 59 23.94 12.91 3.19
CA GLU A 59 23.80 11.53 3.72
C GLU A 59 24.56 10.45 2.92
N LEU A 60 25.07 10.77 1.73
CA LEU A 60 25.60 9.85 0.73
C LEU A 60 26.76 10.49 -0.05
N SER A 61 27.58 9.66 -0.73
CA SER A 61 28.58 10.20 -1.64
C SER A 61 27.95 10.77 -2.91
N GLU A 62 28.62 11.72 -3.56
CA GLU A 62 28.19 12.27 -4.85
C GLU A 62 28.05 11.16 -5.91
N ALA A 63 28.98 10.21 -5.95
CA ALA A 63 28.93 9.07 -6.86
C ALA A 63 27.68 8.19 -6.64
N ASP A 64 27.31 7.92 -5.37
CA ASP A 64 26.07 7.22 -5.04
C ASP A 64 24.85 8.02 -5.49
N CYS A 65 24.81 9.32 -5.19
CA CYS A 65 23.73 10.23 -5.58
C CYS A 65 23.48 10.23 -7.09
N GLN A 66 24.54 10.42 -7.90
CA GLN A 66 24.48 10.40 -9.36
C GLN A 66 24.06 9.02 -9.89
N ALA A 67 24.70 7.95 -9.43
CA ALA A 67 24.42 6.58 -9.89
C ALA A 67 22.98 6.13 -9.54
N GLY A 68 22.50 6.49 -8.34
CA GLY A 68 21.14 6.22 -7.89
C GLY A 68 20.08 6.95 -8.69
N PHE A 69 20.30 8.24 -8.98
CA PHE A 69 19.38 9.03 -9.80
C PHE A 69 19.32 8.49 -11.24
N ALA A 70 20.47 8.18 -11.85
CA ALA A 70 20.55 7.57 -13.18
C ALA A 70 19.89 6.18 -13.24
N ALA A 71 20.08 5.35 -12.21
CA ALA A 71 19.40 4.06 -12.10
C ALA A 71 17.87 4.22 -11.99
N ALA A 72 17.39 5.18 -11.19
CA ALA A 72 15.97 5.45 -11.06
C ALA A 72 15.34 5.98 -12.37
N GLN A 73 16.04 6.84 -13.12
CA GLN A 73 15.61 7.29 -14.45
C GLN A 73 15.55 6.14 -15.47
N LYS A 74 16.56 5.26 -15.48
CA LYS A 74 16.57 4.06 -16.33
C LYS A 74 15.42 3.11 -16.00
N ASP A 75 15.14 2.95 -14.70
CA ASP A 75 14.04 2.11 -14.23
C ASP A 75 12.67 2.71 -14.52
N HIS A 76 12.51 4.04 -14.49
CA HIS A 76 11.25 4.74 -14.78
C HIS A 76 10.54 4.21 -16.04
N ALA A 77 11.26 4.13 -17.16
CA ALA A 77 10.70 3.63 -18.42
C ALA A 77 10.12 2.20 -18.29
N ARG A 78 10.77 1.33 -17.51
CA ARG A 78 10.37 -0.07 -17.28
C ARG A 78 9.26 -0.22 -16.23
N VAL A 79 9.32 0.55 -15.13
CA VAL A 79 8.49 0.30 -13.93
C VAL A 79 7.34 1.27 -13.74
N ALA A 80 7.29 2.41 -14.46
CA ALA A 80 6.17 3.34 -14.37
C ALA A 80 4.83 2.64 -14.67
N PRO A 81 3.78 2.84 -13.85
CA PRO A 81 2.44 2.37 -14.19
C PRO A 81 1.98 3.01 -15.51
N LYS A 82 1.33 2.22 -16.36
CA LYS A 82 0.85 2.64 -17.68
C LYS A 82 -0.67 2.80 -17.62
N TYR A 83 -1.23 3.85 -18.20
CA TYR A 83 -2.66 4.18 -18.15
C TYR A 83 -3.21 4.30 -19.56
N GLN A 84 -4.46 3.90 -19.77
CA GLN A 84 -5.11 3.97 -21.09
C GLN A 84 -5.51 5.39 -21.48
N SER A 85 -5.79 6.27 -20.50
CA SER A 85 -6.13 7.67 -20.73
C SER A 85 -5.26 8.61 -19.89
N ARG A 86 -5.17 9.89 -20.30
CA ARG A 86 -4.54 10.93 -19.49
C ARG A 86 -5.30 11.13 -18.19
N GLN A 87 -6.63 11.07 -18.26
CA GLN A 87 -7.55 11.27 -17.15
C GLN A 87 -7.36 10.23 -16.04
N ASP A 88 -7.15 8.96 -16.38
CA ASP A 88 -6.86 7.91 -15.37
C ASP A 88 -5.51 8.15 -14.68
N CYS A 89 -4.50 8.59 -15.45
CA CYS A 89 -3.19 8.92 -14.94
C CYS A 89 -3.25 10.17 -14.03
N GLU A 90 -3.92 11.24 -14.45
CA GLU A 90 -4.03 12.50 -13.72
C GLU A 90 -4.94 12.39 -12.47
N ALA A 91 -6.00 11.57 -12.51
CA ALA A 91 -6.80 11.26 -11.33
C ALA A 91 -5.96 10.56 -10.24
N GLU A 92 -5.00 9.74 -10.66
CA GLU A 92 -4.04 9.12 -9.76
C GLU A 92 -2.90 10.06 -9.34
N HIS A 93 -2.22 10.73 -10.26
CA HIS A 93 -0.95 11.42 -10.01
C HIS A 93 -1.04 12.94 -9.84
N GLY A 94 -2.20 13.53 -10.16
CA GLY A 94 -2.44 14.97 -10.22
C GLY A 94 -2.45 15.50 -11.66
N ALA A 95 -3.11 16.65 -11.87
CA ALA A 95 -3.14 17.33 -13.15
C ALA A 95 -1.72 17.70 -13.63
N ALA A 96 -1.48 17.61 -14.94
CA ALA A 96 -0.20 17.81 -15.62
C ALA A 96 0.95 16.89 -15.13
N ALA A 97 0.70 15.91 -14.26
CA ALA A 97 1.72 14.99 -13.73
C ALA A 97 1.96 13.77 -14.64
N CYS A 98 1.54 13.81 -15.91
CA CYS A 98 1.47 12.65 -16.80
C CYS A 98 1.92 12.96 -18.24
N GLN A 99 2.63 12.01 -18.85
CA GLN A 99 3.21 12.08 -20.20
C GLN A 99 2.94 10.80 -20.99
N GLN A 100 3.01 10.86 -22.32
CA GLN A 100 3.21 9.68 -23.17
C GLN A 100 4.70 9.56 -23.54
N PRO A 101 5.28 8.35 -23.65
CA PRO A 101 6.63 8.17 -24.18
C PRO A 101 6.80 8.79 -25.57
N ALA A 102 7.93 9.42 -25.86
CA ALA A 102 8.20 10.05 -27.17
C ALA A 102 7.97 9.08 -28.35
N GLN A 103 8.39 7.82 -28.21
CA GLN A 103 8.18 6.74 -29.18
C GLN A 103 6.71 6.43 -29.50
N GLN A 104 5.77 6.83 -28.63
CA GLN A 104 4.34 6.60 -28.79
C GLN A 104 3.57 7.85 -29.24
N GLN A 105 4.18 9.03 -29.13
CA GLN A 105 3.60 10.30 -29.63
C GLN A 105 3.55 10.35 -31.17
N GLN A 106 4.43 9.59 -31.84
CA GLN A 106 4.46 9.48 -33.31
C GLN A 106 3.37 8.56 -33.89
N ALA A 107 2.66 7.80 -33.05
CA ALA A 107 1.52 6.99 -33.48
C ALA A 107 0.25 7.85 -33.55
N SER A 108 0.02 8.50 -34.70
CA SER A 108 -1.06 9.49 -34.93
C SER A 108 -2.50 9.00 -34.75
N SER A 109 -2.71 7.75 -34.32
CA SER A 109 -4.02 7.10 -34.12
C SER A 109 -4.33 6.81 -32.64
N GLY A 110 -4.17 7.81 -31.76
CA GLY A 110 -4.90 7.91 -30.48
C GLY A 110 -4.66 6.85 -29.39
N GLY A 111 -3.62 6.01 -29.50
CA GLY A 111 -3.45 4.81 -28.66
C GLY A 111 -2.25 4.79 -27.68
N GLY A 112 -1.55 5.92 -27.48
CA GLY A 112 -0.34 5.96 -26.63
C GLY A 112 -0.63 5.80 -25.13
N LEU A 113 0.14 4.94 -24.45
CA LEU A 113 -0.02 4.70 -23.00
C LEU A 113 0.53 5.88 -22.19
N TRP A 114 -0.30 6.40 -21.29
CA TRP A 114 0.07 7.48 -20.38
C TRP A 114 0.86 6.94 -19.19
N MET A 115 1.82 7.72 -18.71
CA MET A 115 2.70 7.39 -17.59
C MET A 115 2.87 8.61 -16.69
N PRO A 116 3.07 8.45 -15.38
CA PRO A 116 3.42 9.57 -14.52
C PRO A 116 4.78 10.17 -14.86
N LEU A 117 4.95 11.45 -14.59
CA LEU A 117 6.26 12.10 -14.51
C LEU A 117 6.99 11.63 -13.25
N MET A 118 8.24 11.20 -13.41
CA MET A 118 9.17 11.00 -12.30
C MET A 118 9.51 12.37 -11.69
N ILE A 119 9.33 12.52 -10.38
CA ILE A 119 9.56 13.78 -9.63
C ILE A 119 10.73 13.69 -8.64
N GLY A 120 11.43 12.56 -8.66
CA GLY A 120 12.48 12.23 -7.71
C GLY A 120 12.73 10.72 -7.65
N TYR A 121 13.52 10.32 -6.67
CA TYR A 121 13.89 8.94 -6.43
C TYR A 121 14.06 8.64 -4.94
N MET A 122 14.09 7.35 -4.61
CA MET A 122 14.37 6.84 -3.27
C MET A 122 15.44 5.76 -3.35
N MET A 123 16.39 5.75 -2.41
CA MET A 123 17.36 4.67 -2.20
C MET A 123 17.89 4.68 -0.76
N GLY A 124 18.77 3.76 -0.38
CA GLY A 124 19.46 3.83 0.90
C GLY A 124 19.79 2.47 1.51
N ARG A 125 19.82 2.42 2.85
CA ARG A 125 20.25 1.25 3.62
C ARG A 125 19.24 1.01 4.75
N ALA A 126 18.33 0.05 4.54
CA ALA A 126 17.43 -0.41 5.58
C ALA A 126 18.15 -1.40 6.51
N MET A 127 17.64 -1.62 7.72
CA MET A 127 18.12 -2.71 8.59
C MET A 127 17.99 -4.10 7.93
N SER A 128 17.03 -4.27 7.01
CA SER A 128 16.88 -5.49 6.20
C SER A 128 17.70 -5.51 4.90
N GLY A 129 18.69 -4.62 4.72
CA GLY A 129 19.58 -4.57 3.56
C GLY A 129 19.43 -3.33 2.68
N PRO A 130 20.17 -3.26 1.55
CA PRO A 130 20.20 -2.09 0.67
C PRO A 130 18.84 -1.87 -0.02
N VAL A 131 18.31 -0.65 0.10
CA VAL A 131 17.15 -0.17 -0.64
C VAL A 131 17.64 0.30 -2.00
N ALA A 132 17.42 -0.52 -3.03
CA ALA A 132 17.80 -0.20 -4.40
C ALA A 132 17.11 1.08 -4.89
N ALA A 133 17.78 1.84 -5.75
CA ALA A 133 17.23 3.09 -6.28
C ALA A 133 15.94 2.87 -7.09
N GLN A 134 14.90 3.66 -6.79
CA GLN A 134 13.60 3.59 -7.46
C GLN A 134 13.08 4.97 -7.84
N PRO A 135 12.40 5.12 -9.00
CA PRO A 135 11.71 6.35 -9.36
C PRO A 135 10.49 6.60 -8.48
N LEU A 136 10.31 7.86 -8.07
CA LEU A 136 9.14 8.34 -7.34
C LEU A 136 8.25 9.19 -8.24
N TYR A 137 6.95 9.07 -8.02
CA TYR A 137 5.91 9.77 -8.76
C TYR A 137 5.08 10.67 -7.84
N ARG A 138 4.52 11.75 -8.40
CA ARG A 138 3.57 12.60 -7.67
C ARG A 138 2.31 11.81 -7.29
N SER A 139 1.69 12.15 -6.17
CA SER A 139 0.32 11.76 -5.84
C SER A 139 -0.68 12.88 -6.12
N SER A 140 -1.91 12.55 -6.55
CA SER A 140 -3.02 13.50 -6.53
C SER A 140 -3.36 13.97 -5.10
N SER A 141 -3.07 13.14 -4.10
CA SER A 141 -3.02 13.54 -2.68
C SER A 141 -1.92 14.59 -2.47
N ALA A 142 -2.30 15.80 -2.07
CA ALA A 142 -1.36 16.89 -1.82
C ALA A 142 -0.25 16.49 -0.83
N GLY A 143 0.98 16.94 -1.09
CA GLY A 143 2.14 16.69 -0.22
C GLY A 143 2.64 15.24 -0.19
N LYS A 144 2.17 14.33 -1.06
CA LYS A 144 2.59 12.91 -1.06
C LYS A 144 3.23 12.45 -2.37
N VAL A 145 4.20 11.55 -2.24
CA VAL A 145 4.82 10.78 -3.33
C VAL A 145 4.23 9.37 -3.42
N ARG A 146 4.65 8.60 -4.43
CA ARG A 146 4.47 7.14 -4.49
C ARG A 146 5.55 6.41 -5.29
N THR A 147 5.68 5.10 -5.08
CA THR A 147 6.45 4.19 -5.95
C THR A 147 5.66 3.72 -7.17
N ALA A 148 6.36 3.01 -8.06
CA ALA A 148 5.76 2.12 -9.07
C ALA A 148 4.85 1.03 -8.48
N SER A 149 5.12 0.54 -7.27
CA SER A 149 4.26 -0.43 -6.56
C SER A 149 2.98 0.20 -5.98
N GLY A 150 2.81 1.52 -6.06
CA GLY A 150 1.60 2.23 -5.63
C GLY A 150 1.57 2.60 -4.15
N ALA A 151 2.57 2.20 -3.36
CA ALA A 151 2.75 2.63 -1.98
C ALA A 151 2.97 4.15 -1.91
N LYS A 152 2.34 4.83 -0.94
CA LYS A 152 2.28 6.31 -0.86
C LYS A 152 2.72 6.81 0.52
N TRP A 153 3.51 7.87 0.58
CA TRP A 153 3.92 8.55 1.81
C TRP A 153 4.25 10.02 1.53
N ASP A 154 4.58 10.77 2.56
CA ASP A 154 4.81 12.22 2.50
C ASP A 154 6.07 12.60 1.73
N ALA A 155 5.98 13.67 0.95
CA ALA A 155 7.05 14.21 0.13
C ALA A 155 8.03 15.01 1.00
N LYS A 156 9.25 14.52 1.15
CA LYS A 156 10.28 15.11 2.00
C LYS A 156 11.68 14.74 1.47
N ALA A 157 12.58 15.71 1.40
CA ALA A 157 13.99 15.45 1.11
C ALA A 157 14.71 14.81 2.32
N GLY A 158 15.71 13.97 2.06
CA GLY A 158 16.51 13.29 3.07
C GLY A 158 15.80 12.07 3.69
N PRO A 159 16.07 11.74 4.97
CA PRO A 159 15.52 10.55 5.63
C PRO A 159 13.98 10.50 5.69
N VAL A 160 13.43 9.39 5.21
CA VAL A 160 12.00 9.03 5.20
C VAL A 160 11.81 7.58 5.64
N SER A 161 10.79 7.32 6.45
CA SER A 161 10.44 5.97 6.90
C SER A 161 9.29 5.42 6.06
N VAL A 162 9.58 4.43 5.22
CA VAL A 162 8.70 3.96 4.12
C VAL A 162 8.26 2.50 4.36
N PRO A 163 7.08 2.07 3.89
CA PRO A 163 6.67 0.68 4.03
C PRO A 163 7.63 -0.28 3.31
N LYS A 164 7.82 -1.50 3.84
CA LYS A 164 8.71 -2.52 3.25
C LYS A 164 8.39 -2.83 1.78
N SER A 165 7.11 -2.74 1.38
CA SER A 165 6.63 -2.89 -0.01
C SER A 165 6.99 -1.74 -0.96
N ALA A 166 7.37 -0.57 -0.44
CA ALA A 166 7.97 0.52 -1.21
C ALA A 166 9.47 0.31 -1.42
N ALA A 167 10.18 -0.24 -0.43
CA ALA A 167 11.61 -0.50 -0.51
C ALA A 167 11.97 -1.74 -1.36
N ALA A 168 11.06 -2.71 -1.44
CA ALA A 168 11.19 -3.88 -2.31
C ALA A 168 11.35 -3.47 -3.80
N ARG A 169 12.28 -4.11 -4.52
CA ARG A 169 12.63 -3.76 -5.92
C ARG A 169 11.39 -3.71 -6.83
N PRO A 170 11.26 -2.70 -7.71
CA PRO A 170 10.04 -2.50 -8.48
C PRO A 170 9.97 -3.47 -9.68
N SER A 171 8.88 -4.22 -9.76
CA SER A 171 8.56 -5.06 -10.92
C SER A 171 8.17 -4.23 -12.15
N ALA A 172 8.10 -4.85 -13.33
CA ALA A 172 7.71 -4.17 -14.57
C ALA A 172 6.31 -3.52 -14.45
N GLY A 173 6.19 -2.31 -15.01
CA GLY A 173 5.01 -1.47 -14.89
C GLY A 173 3.77 -2.11 -15.52
N LYS A 174 2.68 -2.18 -14.75
CA LYS A 174 1.42 -2.78 -15.21
C LYS A 174 0.57 -1.75 -15.95
N VAL A 175 -0.26 -2.22 -16.89
CA VAL A 175 -1.33 -1.40 -17.47
C VAL A 175 -2.48 -1.32 -16.47
N VAL A 176 -2.68 -0.13 -15.90
CA VAL A 176 -3.77 0.21 -15.00
C VAL A 176 -4.98 0.61 -15.84
N SER A 177 -5.89 -0.34 -16.05
CA SER A 177 -7.27 -0.02 -16.42
C SER A 177 -8.04 0.32 -15.14
N ARG A 178 -8.63 1.53 -15.05
CA ARG A 178 -9.66 1.84 -14.04
C ARG A 178 -10.98 1.14 -14.43
N SER A 179 -10.97 -0.18 -14.34
CA SER A 179 -12.14 -1.04 -14.51
C SER A 179 -13.18 -0.66 -13.45
N GLY A 180 -14.24 0.02 -13.90
CA GLY A 180 -15.22 0.66 -13.01
C GLY A 180 -15.86 -0.30 -12.01
N PHE A 181 -16.25 0.27 -10.85
CA PHE A 181 -17.02 -0.42 -9.82
C PHE A 181 -18.25 -1.12 -10.44
N GLY A 182 -18.36 -2.45 -10.30
CA GLY A 182 -19.60 -3.18 -10.63
C GLY A 182 -19.53 -4.47 -11.46
N ARG A 183 -18.36 -5.05 -11.78
CA ARG A 183 -18.27 -6.29 -12.60
C ARG A 183 -17.87 -7.58 -11.85
N THR A 184 -18.35 -7.76 -10.63
CA THR A 184 -18.50 -9.07 -9.95
C THR A 184 -19.75 -9.05 -9.08
N GLY A 185 -20.61 -10.08 -9.05
CA GLY A 185 -20.61 -11.32 -9.83
C GLY A 185 -21.53 -11.28 -11.06
N GLY A 186 -21.18 -12.05 -12.09
CA GLY A 186 -22.06 -12.23 -13.25
C GLY A 186 -23.32 -13.04 -12.90
N ARG A 187 -24.47 -12.68 -13.49
CA ARG A 187 -25.70 -13.49 -13.42
C ARG A 187 -25.40 -14.87 -14.01
N ARG A 188 -25.44 -15.94 -13.20
CA ARG A 188 -25.53 -17.30 -13.74
C ARG A 188 -26.89 -17.44 -14.41
N SER A 189 -26.91 -17.41 -15.75
CA SER A 189 -28.07 -17.83 -16.52
C SER A 189 -28.25 -19.34 -16.31
N GLY A 190 -29.07 -19.69 -15.33
CA GLY A 190 -29.40 -21.06 -14.95
C GLY A 190 -30.89 -21.28 -15.10
N GLY A 191 -31.36 -21.28 -16.35
CA GLY A 191 -32.76 -21.54 -16.66
C GLY A 191 -33.20 -22.88 -16.09
N ARG A 192 -34.26 -22.88 -15.28
CA ARG A 192 -34.99 -24.08 -14.86
C ARG A 192 -36.44 -23.87 -15.28
N SER A 193 -36.92 -24.73 -16.16
CA SER A 193 -38.26 -24.63 -16.73
C SER A 193 -39.33 -24.91 -15.68
N PHE A 194 -40.52 -24.33 -15.87
CA PHE A 194 -41.75 -24.91 -15.35
C PHE A 194 -42.09 -26.20 -16.12
N GLY A 195 -42.83 -27.11 -15.49
CA GLY A 195 -43.41 -28.31 -16.12
C GLY A 195 -43.35 -29.54 -15.22
N GLY A 196 -44.52 -30.13 -14.93
CA GLY A 196 -44.71 -31.26 -14.02
C GLY A 196 -45.43 -30.82 -12.74
#